data_AF-A0A523G3K1-F1
#
_entry.id   AF-A0A523G3K1-F1
#
_cell.length_a   1.000
_cell.length_b   1.000
_cell.length_c   1.000
_cell.angle_alpha   90.00
_cell.angle_beta   90.00
_cell.angle_gamma   90.00
#
_symmetry.space_group_name_H-M   'P 1'
#
loop_
_entity.id
_entity.type
_entity.pdbx_description
1 polymer ?
#
loop_
_entity_poly.entity_id
_entity_poly.type
_entity_poly.pdbx_seq_one_letter_code
_entity_poly.pdbx_strand_id
1 'polypeptide(L)'
;LTSFKFNWTHILDTGITATTTPLYLPGTIIIVVVIITCFLHKMKFNEIKSALAESGKMIIGAGFVLIFTVPMVRIYINSGINEMGISSMPIAMAEWVAVNVGQVWPLFAPSIGALGAFIAGSNTVSNLMFSMFQFGVAKSLLISGSVVVALQSVGAAAGNMVAIHNVVAASATVGLLGREGETLKRTILPTIYLILSGILSWLFINLLNIRDPLLQ
;
A
#
# COMPACT_ATOMS: atom_id res chain seq x y z
N LEU A 1 -20.59 -15.81 1.29
CA LEU A 1 -19.64 -14.98 2.07
C LEU A 1 -20.09 -13.52 2.20
N THR A 2 -20.76 -12.94 1.18
CA THR A 2 -21.22 -11.54 1.17
C THR A 2 -22.62 -11.29 1.78
N SER A 3 -23.36 -12.36 2.11
CA SER A 3 -24.72 -12.29 2.67
C SER A 3 -24.78 -11.84 4.13
N PHE A 4 -23.72 -12.09 4.91
CA PHE A 4 -23.64 -11.67 6.30
C PHE A 4 -22.99 -10.28 6.37
N LYS A 5 -23.82 -9.24 6.57
CA LYS A 5 -23.42 -7.84 6.65
C LYS A 5 -23.69 -7.30 8.05
N PHE A 6 -22.69 -6.69 8.65
CA PHE A 6 -22.85 -5.92 9.88
C PHE A 6 -22.79 -4.44 9.53
N ASN A 7 -23.88 -3.72 9.79
CA ASN A 7 -24.00 -2.28 9.55
C ASN A 7 -23.87 -1.53 10.87
N TRP A 8 -22.86 -0.69 10.97
CA TRP A 8 -22.73 0.29 12.03
C TRP A 8 -23.06 1.67 11.49
N THR A 9 -24.28 2.13 11.77
CA THR A 9 -24.79 3.44 11.39
C THR A 9 -24.46 4.48 12.47
N HIS A 10 -24.28 5.74 12.08
CA HIS A 10 -24.04 6.88 12.98
C HIS A 10 -22.87 6.67 13.97
N ILE A 11 -21.68 6.40 13.43
CA ILE A 11 -20.49 6.24 14.27
C ILE A 11 -20.18 7.56 14.97
N LEU A 12 -20.16 7.55 16.31
CA LEU A 12 -19.87 8.75 17.13
C LEU A 12 -20.79 9.95 16.83
N ASP A 13 -22.07 9.69 16.53
CA ASP A 13 -23.06 10.72 16.12
C ASP A 13 -22.66 11.52 14.86
N THR A 14 -21.68 11.02 14.10
CA THR A 14 -21.36 11.55 12.78
C THR A 14 -22.29 10.96 11.70
N GLY A 15 -22.37 11.60 10.53
CA GLY A 15 -23.05 11.04 9.36
C GLY A 15 -22.37 9.82 8.72
N ILE A 16 -21.33 9.26 9.35
CA ILE A 16 -20.50 8.19 8.80
C ILE A 16 -21.13 6.84 9.16
N THR A 17 -21.35 5.99 8.15
CA THR A 17 -21.82 4.61 8.28
C THR A 17 -20.73 3.65 7.81
N ALA A 18 -20.46 2.60 8.58
CA ALA A 18 -19.57 1.52 8.19
C ALA A 18 -20.34 0.22 8.00
N THR A 19 -20.20 -0.39 6.82
CA THR A 19 -20.69 -1.74 6.56
C THR A 19 -19.50 -2.69 6.49
N THR A 20 -19.55 -3.78 7.25
CA THR A 20 -18.55 -4.84 7.19
C THR A 20 -19.21 -6.14 6.74
N THR A 21 -18.49 -6.92 5.94
CA THR A 21 -18.85 -8.28 5.51
C THR A 21 -17.87 -9.27 6.15
N PRO A 22 -18.07 -9.67 7.42
CA PRO A 22 -17.01 -10.30 8.21
C PRO A 22 -16.44 -11.57 7.55
N LEU A 23 -17.28 -12.35 6.88
CA LEU A 23 -16.87 -13.60 6.22
C LEU A 23 -16.14 -13.38 4.88
N TYR A 24 -16.16 -12.17 4.33
CA TYR A 24 -15.45 -11.82 3.09
C TYR A 24 -14.19 -10.99 3.34
N LEU A 25 -13.84 -10.75 4.61
CA LEU A 25 -12.59 -10.08 4.96
C LEU A 25 -11.40 -11.04 4.81
N PRO A 26 -10.29 -10.62 4.19
CA PRO A 26 -9.07 -11.42 4.10
C PRO A 26 -8.60 -11.95 5.47
N GLY A 27 -8.75 -11.16 6.53
CA GLY A 27 -8.38 -11.55 7.90
C GLY A 27 -9.13 -12.77 8.41
N THR A 28 -10.44 -12.85 8.14
CA THR A 28 -11.26 -14.01 8.55
C THR A 28 -10.84 -15.27 7.82
N ILE A 29 -10.51 -15.16 6.53
CA ILE A 29 -10.00 -16.28 5.73
C ILE A 29 -8.66 -16.77 6.30
N ILE A 30 -7.75 -15.85 6.66
CA ILE A 30 -6.47 -16.19 7.28
C ILE A 30 -6.68 -16.90 8.62
N ILE A 31 -7.61 -16.44 9.46
CA ILE A 31 -7.93 -17.11 10.74
C ILE A 31 -8.42 -18.54 10.50
N VAL A 32 -9.28 -18.76 9.51
CA VAL A 32 -9.75 -20.11 9.14
C VAL A 32 -8.57 -20.99 8.71
N VAL A 33 -7.67 -20.47 7.88
CA VAL A 33 -6.46 -21.20 7.45
C VAL A 33 -5.55 -21.53 8.64
N VAL A 34 -5.38 -20.61 9.59
CA VAL A 34 -4.61 -20.85 10.82
C VAL A 34 -5.23 -21.98 11.64
N ILE A 35 -6.55 -21.96 11.84
CA ILE A 35 -7.26 -23.03 12.57
C ILE A 35 -7.04 -24.38 11.89
N ILE A 36 -7.24 -24.46 10.57
CA ILE A 36 -7.01 -25.69 9.78
C ILE A 36 -5.56 -26.16 9.94
N THR A 37 -4.60 -25.24 9.87
CA THR A 37 -3.16 -25.56 9.99
C THR A 37 -2.82 -26.12 11.37
N CYS A 38 -3.38 -25.55 12.44
CA CYS A 38 -3.22 -26.06 13.81
C CYS A 38 -3.72 -27.51 13.95
N PHE A 39 -4.86 -27.83 13.33
CA PHE A 39 -5.39 -29.20 13.32
C PHE A 39 -4.55 -30.16 12.47
N LEU A 40 -4.16 -29.75 11.26
CA LEU A 40 -3.35 -30.57 10.35
C LEU A 40 -1.98 -30.92 10.95
N HIS A 41 -1.33 -29.96 11.61
CA HIS A 41 -0.03 -30.15 12.25
C HIS A 41 -0.12 -30.71 13.67
N LYS A 42 -1.33 -30.95 14.19
CA LYS A 42 -1.57 -31.47 15.54
C LYS A 42 -0.83 -30.68 16.62
N MET A 43 -0.84 -29.35 16.50
CA MET A 43 -0.10 -28.45 17.39
C MET A 43 -0.64 -28.53 18.82
N LYS A 44 0.27 -28.52 19.79
CA LYS A 44 -0.10 -28.45 21.21
C LYS A 44 -0.56 -27.05 21.58
N PHE A 45 -1.38 -26.93 22.62
CA PHE A 45 -1.88 -25.62 23.09
C PHE A 45 -0.77 -24.61 23.39
N ASN A 46 0.36 -25.07 23.95
CA ASN A 46 1.52 -24.21 24.22
C ASN A 46 2.16 -23.67 22.94
N GLU A 47 2.21 -24.46 21.87
CA GLU A 47 2.76 -24.04 20.57
C GLU A 47 1.84 -23.00 19.92
N ILE A 48 0.52 -23.23 19.94
CA ILE A 48 -0.48 -22.26 19.46
C ILE A 48 -0.35 -20.94 20.23
N LYS A 49 -0.29 -21.00 21.57
CA LYS A 49 -0.13 -19.80 22.40
C LYS A 49 1.17 -19.05 22.09
N SER A 50 2.27 -19.76 21.88
CA SER A 50 3.55 -19.14 21.52
C SER A 50 3.49 -18.43 20.16
N ALA A 51 2.90 -19.06 19.15
CA ALA A 51 2.74 -18.49 17.82
C ALA A 51 1.83 -17.25 17.82
N LEU A 52 0.72 -17.29 18.58
CA LEU A 52 -0.14 -16.11 18.76
C LEU A 52 0.58 -14.98 19.50
N ALA A 53 1.36 -15.30 20.53
CA ALA A 53 2.10 -14.29 21.30
C ALA A 53 3.18 -13.60 20.44
N GLU A 54 3.92 -14.37 19.65
CA GLU A 54 4.94 -13.85 18.72
C GLU A 54 4.31 -12.95 17.65
N SER A 55 3.24 -13.43 17.00
CA SER A 55 2.50 -12.65 16.00
C SER A 55 1.89 -11.38 16.60
N GLY A 56 1.33 -11.47 17.81
CA GLY A 56 0.74 -10.34 18.52
C GLY A 56 1.76 -9.24 18.84
N LYS A 57 2.97 -9.60 19.26
CA LYS A 57 4.07 -8.63 19.48
C LYS A 57 4.43 -7.88 18.20
N MET A 58 4.46 -8.57 17.06
CA MET A 58 4.73 -7.95 15.76
C MET A 58 3.63 -6.96 15.36
N ILE A 59 2.35 -7.31 15.59
CA ILE A 59 1.21 -6.43 15.32
C ILE A 59 1.26 -5.17 16.16
N ILE A 60 1.64 -5.25 17.44
CA ILE A 60 1.72 -4.08 18.33
C ILE A 60 2.76 -3.08 17.79
N GLY A 61 3.94 -3.57 17.40
CA GLY A 61 5.00 -2.72 16.83
C GLY A 61 4.57 -2.01 15.54
N ALA A 62 3.99 -2.74 14.60
CA ALA A 62 3.48 -2.16 13.35
C ALA A 62 2.25 -1.26 13.56
N GLY A 63 1.36 -1.65 14.48
CA GLY A 63 0.12 -0.95 14.81
C GLY A 63 0.38 0.43 15.39
N PHE A 64 1.41 0.57 16.23
CA PHE A 64 1.80 1.87 16.78
C PHE A 64 2.10 2.91 15.69
N VAL A 65 2.83 2.53 14.64
CA VAL A 65 3.12 3.41 13.51
C VAL A 65 1.84 3.78 12.74
N LEU A 66 0.92 2.83 12.58
CA LEU A 66 -0.35 3.04 11.86
C LEU A 66 -1.28 4.02 12.59
N ILE A 67 -1.24 4.08 13.93
CA ILE A 67 -2.05 5.04 14.71
C ILE A 67 -1.76 6.48 14.30
N PHE A 68 -0.50 6.82 14.00
CA PHE A 68 -0.14 8.16 13.54
C PHE A 68 -0.27 8.32 12.03
N THR A 69 0.08 7.28 11.29
CA THR A 69 0.16 7.36 9.83
C THR A 69 -1.22 7.40 9.17
N VAL A 70 -2.18 6.59 9.63
CA VAL A 70 -3.51 6.51 9.02
C VAL A 70 -4.26 7.84 9.13
N PRO A 71 -4.33 8.51 10.30
CA PRO A 71 -4.94 9.83 10.39
C PRO A 71 -4.26 10.88 9.51
N MET A 72 -2.92 10.92 9.47
CA MET A 72 -2.18 11.85 8.62
C MET A 72 -2.55 11.67 7.14
N VAL A 73 -2.58 10.42 6.67
CA VAL A 73 -3.01 10.11 5.30
C VAL A 73 -4.48 10.49 5.07
N ARG A 74 -5.36 10.26 6.05
CA ARG A 74 -6.77 10.64 5.93
C ARG A 74 -6.96 12.15 5.84
N ILE A 75 -6.18 12.94 6.60
CA ILE A 75 -6.16 14.41 6.47
C ILE A 75 -5.70 14.81 5.06
N TYR A 76 -4.61 14.21 4.58
CA TYR A 76 -4.10 14.46 3.23
C TYR A 76 -5.13 14.14 2.13
N ILE A 77 -5.77 12.96 2.19
CA ILE A 77 -6.79 12.50 1.23
C ILE A 77 -8.05 13.39 1.28
N ASN A 78 -8.50 13.74 2.48
CA ASN A 78 -9.73 14.52 2.69
C ASN A 78 -9.49 16.03 2.79
N SER A 79 -8.30 16.51 2.42
CA SER A 79 -7.95 17.95 2.42
C SER A 79 -8.84 18.81 1.51
N GLY A 80 -9.63 18.18 0.63
CA GLY A 80 -10.67 18.85 -0.16
C GLY A 80 -11.87 19.35 0.65
N ILE A 81 -12.01 18.91 1.90
CA ILE A 81 -12.97 19.47 2.86
C ILE A 81 -12.33 20.74 3.43
N ASN A 82 -12.43 21.85 2.69
CA ASN A 82 -11.88 23.16 3.05
C ASN A 82 -12.88 24.28 2.71
N GLU A 83 -12.73 25.42 3.39
CA GLU A 83 -13.61 26.58 3.22
C GLU A 83 -13.44 27.27 1.85
N MET A 84 -12.31 27.03 1.18
CA MET A 84 -11.97 27.66 -0.09
C MET A 84 -12.52 26.90 -1.32
N GLY A 85 -13.12 25.72 -1.13
CA GLY A 85 -13.64 24.89 -2.21
C GLY A 85 -12.58 24.33 -3.16
N ILE A 86 -11.31 24.25 -2.71
CA ILE A 86 -10.19 23.76 -3.53
C ILE A 86 -10.18 22.23 -3.52
N SER A 87 -9.74 21.62 -4.63
CA SER A 87 -9.53 20.17 -4.73
C SER A 87 -8.57 19.66 -3.65
N SER A 88 -8.73 18.39 -3.25
CA SER A 88 -7.82 17.79 -2.27
C SER A 88 -6.40 17.76 -2.82
N MET A 89 -5.41 17.86 -1.92
CA MET A 89 -3.98 17.80 -2.26
C MET A 89 -3.61 16.70 -3.28
N PRO A 90 -4.01 15.43 -3.13
CA PRO A 90 -3.70 14.40 -4.12
C PRO A 90 -4.33 14.66 -5.49
N ILE A 91 -5.52 15.24 -5.56
CA ILE A 91 -6.22 15.51 -6.81
C ILE A 91 -5.62 16.74 -7.51
N ALA A 92 -5.32 17.81 -6.76
CA ALA A 92 -4.64 18.99 -7.30
C ALA A 92 -3.28 18.62 -7.91
N MET A 93 -2.48 17.80 -7.20
CA MET A 93 -1.21 17.29 -7.74
C MET A 93 -1.43 16.40 -8.96
N ALA A 94 -2.47 15.56 -8.94
CA ALA A 94 -2.78 14.67 -10.06
C ALA A 94 -3.15 15.43 -11.34
N GLU A 95 -3.96 16.48 -11.21
CA GLU A 95 -4.33 17.37 -12.32
C GLU A 95 -3.10 18.07 -12.90
N TRP A 96 -2.22 18.59 -12.04
CA TRP A 96 -0.98 19.22 -12.48
C TRP A 96 -0.08 18.23 -13.23
N VAL A 97 0.09 17.02 -12.70
CA VAL A 97 0.89 15.97 -13.35
C VAL A 97 0.27 15.53 -14.67
N ALA A 98 -1.05 15.38 -14.74
CA ALA A 98 -1.73 15.00 -15.97
C ALA A 98 -1.53 16.03 -17.08
N VAL A 99 -1.54 17.32 -16.74
CA VAL A 99 -1.30 18.41 -17.70
C VAL A 99 0.16 18.50 -18.15
N ASN A 100 1.11 18.38 -17.21
CA ASN A 100 2.53 18.68 -17.49
C ASN A 100 3.35 17.45 -17.90
N VAL A 101 3.04 16.27 -17.34
CA VAL A 101 3.74 15.01 -17.66
C VAL A 101 2.99 14.24 -18.73
N GLY A 102 1.66 14.21 -18.67
CA GLY A 102 0.83 13.60 -19.71
C GLY A 102 0.92 12.08 -19.77
N GLN A 103 0.66 11.52 -20.96
CA GLN A 103 0.49 10.08 -21.21
C GLN A 103 1.74 9.21 -20.95
N VAL A 104 2.91 9.82 -20.72
CA VAL A 104 4.11 9.08 -20.31
C VAL A 104 4.13 8.75 -18.81
N TRP A 105 3.15 9.21 -18.04
CA TRP A 105 3.05 8.98 -16.60
C TRP A 105 3.23 7.51 -16.14
N PRO A 106 2.67 6.49 -16.82
CA PRO A 106 2.86 5.10 -16.41
C PRO A 106 4.32 4.66 -16.28
N LEU A 107 5.24 5.30 -16.99
CA LEU A 107 6.68 5.04 -16.87
C LEU A 107 7.23 5.49 -15.50
N PHE A 108 6.68 6.57 -14.95
CA PHE A 108 7.10 7.20 -13.69
C PHE A 108 6.27 6.77 -12.48
N ALA A 109 5.07 6.21 -12.69
CA ALA A 109 4.19 5.79 -11.62
C ALA A 109 4.86 4.84 -10.60
N PRO A 110 5.66 3.83 -11.00
CA PRO A 110 6.42 3.00 -10.07
C PRO A 110 7.43 3.79 -9.22
N SER A 111 8.08 4.81 -9.78
CA SER A 111 9.07 5.63 -9.08
C SER A 111 8.45 6.37 -7.89
N ILE A 112 7.23 6.88 -8.05
CA ILE A 112 6.49 7.53 -6.95
C ILE A 112 6.19 6.53 -5.83
N GLY A 113 5.75 5.31 -6.19
CA GLY A 113 5.53 4.25 -5.21
C GLY A 113 6.79 3.92 -4.43
N ALA A 114 7.92 3.79 -5.14
CA ALA A 114 9.21 3.52 -4.53
C ALA A 114 9.68 4.66 -3.63
N LEU A 115 9.54 5.91 -4.07
CA LEU A 115 9.90 7.08 -3.26
C LEU A 115 9.10 7.13 -1.97
N GLY A 116 7.78 6.90 -2.05
CA GLY A 116 6.93 6.84 -0.87
C GLY A 116 7.35 5.74 0.10
N ALA A 117 7.67 4.55 -0.40
CA ALA A 117 8.08 3.43 0.46
C ALA A 117 9.51 3.56 0.99
N PHE A 118 10.40 4.22 0.24
CA PHE A 118 11.76 4.52 0.67
C PHE A 118 11.77 5.50 1.85
N ILE A 119 10.95 6.57 1.78
CA ILE A 119 10.84 7.59 2.83
C ILE A 119 10.05 7.06 4.02
N ALA A 120 8.84 6.54 3.78
CA ALA A 120 7.94 6.12 4.84
C ALA A 120 8.32 4.76 5.44
N GLY A 121 9.01 3.94 4.66
CA GLY A 121 9.47 2.65 5.13
C GLY A 121 8.49 1.52 5.20
N SER A 122 7.39 1.69 4.50
CA SER A 122 6.30 0.74 4.52
C SER A 122 5.55 0.84 3.22
N ASN A 123 5.36 -0.32 2.59
CA ASN A 123 4.49 -0.45 1.42
C ASN A 123 3.08 0.05 1.73
N THR A 124 2.56 -0.31 2.90
CA THR A 124 1.22 0.07 3.33
C THR A 124 1.09 1.59 3.40
N VAL A 125 2.07 2.26 4.00
CA VAL A 125 2.04 3.72 4.14
C VAL A 125 2.15 4.41 2.78
N SER A 126 3.09 3.98 1.93
CA SER A 126 3.24 4.52 0.57
C SER A 126 1.94 4.39 -0.24
N ASN A 127 1.32 3.21 -0.21
CA ASN A 127 0.09 2.95 -0.93
C ASN A 127 -1.09 3.75 -0.37
N LEU A 128 -1.24 3.83 0.95
CA LEU A 128 -2.25 4.68 1.57
C LEU A 128 -2.09 6.15 1.12
N MET A 129 -0.85 6.64 1.07
CA MET A 129 -0.55 8.03 0.72
C MET A 129 -0.78 8.34 -0.76
N PHE A 130 -0.25 7.52 -1.69
CA PHE A 130 -0.20 7.92 -3.10
C PHE A 130 -1.21 7.23 -4.02
N SER A 131 -1.92 6.19 -3.58
CA SER A 131 -2.86 5.49 -4.49
C SER A 131 -3.98 6.40 -5.00
N MET A 132 -4.48 7.32 -4.17
CA MET A 132 -5.50 8.29 -4.62
C MET A 132 -4.94 9.28 -5.65
N PHE A 133 -3.71 9.76 -5.45
CA PHE A 133 -3.02 10.62 -6.42
C PHE A 133 -2.83 9.88 -7.75
N GLN A 134 -2.34 8.64 -7.71
CA GLN A 134 -2.12 7.79 -8.89
C GLN A 134 -3.42 7.49 -9.65
N PHE A 135 -4.48 7.17 -8.91
CA PHE A 135 -5.81 7.00 -9.49
C PHE A 135 -6.33 8.31 -10.11
N GLY A 136 -6.11 9.44 -9.45
CA GLY A 136 -6.43 10.77 -9.98
C GLY A 136 -5.71 11.06 -11.30
N VAL A 137 -4.41 10.78 -11.39
CA VAL A 137 -3.63 10.99 -12.62
C VAL A 137 -4.17 10.09 -13.74
N ALA A 138 -4.44 8.83 -13.43
CA ALA A 138 -4.99 7.88 -14.40
C ALA A 138 -6.35 8.35 -14.94
N LYS A 139 -7.23 8.83 -14.05
CA LYS A 139 -8.54 9.38 -14.42
C LYS A 139 -8.40 10.61 -15.32
N SER A 140 -7.52 11.55 -14.97
CA SER A 140 -7.29 12.77 -15.76
C SER A 140 -6.68 12.46 -17.14
N LEU A 141 -5.88 11.40 -17.24
CA LEU A 141 -5.28 10.94 -18.50
C LEU A 141 -6.17 9.97 -19.29
N LEU A 142 -7.34 9.60 -18.77
CA LEU A 142 -8.26 8.60 -19.36
C LEU A 142 -7.58 7.24 -19.61
N ILE A 143 -6.68 6.84 -18.71
CA ILE A 143 -6.00 5.53 -18.72
C ILE A 143 -6.48 4.66 -17.57
N SER A 144 -6.12 3.37 -17.59
CA SER A 144 -6.56 2.41 -16.57
C SER A 144 -6.03 2.74 -15.18
N GLY A 145 -6.92 3.14 -14.26
CA GLY A 145 -6.62 3.45 -12.87
C GLY A 145 -6.14 2.23 -12.09
N SER A 146 -6.73 1.05 -12.33
CA SER A 146 -6.25 -0.20 -11.72
C SER A 146 -4.80 -0.52 -12.09
N VAL A 147 -4.37 -0.31 -13.34
CA VAL A 147 -2.98 -0.54 -13.77
C VAL A 147 -2.05 0.47 -13.09
N VAL A 148 -2.39 1.75 -13.07
CA VAL A 148 -1.53 2.79 -12.45
C VAL A 148 -1.44 2.59 -10.93
N VAL A 149 -2.52 2.18 -10.26
CA VAL A 149 -2.51 1.83 -8.82
C VAL A 149 -1.76 0.51 -8.56
N ALA A 150 -1.79 -0.44 -9.49
CA ALA A 150 -0.95 -1.63 -9.39
C ALA A 150 0.54 -1.26 -9.47
N LEU A 151 0.92 -0.35 -10.37
CA LEU A 151 2.29 0.17 -10.48
C LEU A 151 2.76 0.87 -9.21
N GLN A 152 1.89 1.63 -8.56
CA GLN A 152 2.15 2.22 -7.26
C GLN A 152 2.56 1.15 -6.23
N SER A 153 1.84 0.03 -6.19
CA SER A 153 2.15 -1.08 -5.28
C SER A 153 3.45 -1.81 -5.64
N VAL A 154 3.70 -2.03 -6.93
CA VAL A 154 4.95 -2.63 -7.44
C VAL A 154 6.15 -1.73 -7.12
N GLY A 155 6.02 -0.43 -7.37
CA GLY A 155 7.02 0.57 -7.01
C GLY A 155 7.28 0.61 -5.51
N ALA A 156 6.23 0.62 -4.69
CA ALA A 156 6.35 0.59 -3.24
C ALA A 156 7.17 -0.61 -2.76
N ALA A 157 6.87 -1.81 -3.28
CA ALA A 157 7.65 -3.00 -2.96
C ALA A 157 9.15 -2.84 -3.31
N ALA A 158 9.46 -2.17 -4.42
CA ALA A 158 10.83 -1.87 -4.80
C ALA A 158 11.49 -0.92 -3.79
N GLY A 159 10.90 0.24 -3.53
CA GLY A 159 11.44 1.25 -2.62
C GLY A 159 11.63 0.76 -1.19
N ASN A 160 10.76 -0.13 -0.72
CA ASN A 160 10.86 -0.68 0.63
C ASN A 160 12.10 -1.56 0.85
N MET A 161 12.64 -2.19 -0.20
CA MET A 161 13.87 -2.99 -0.11
C MET A 161 15.11 -2.14 0.18
N VAL A 162 15.10 -0.88 -0.23
CA VAL A 162 16.23 0.05 -0.10
C VAL A 162 16.01 1.09 0.99
N ALA A 163 14.89 1.02 1.71
CA ALA A 163 14.55 1.97 2.75
C ALA A 163 15.51 1.86 3.95
N ILE A 164 16.07 2.98 4.41
CA ILE A 164 17.22 3.00 5.32
C ILE A 164 16.88 2.33 6.66
N HIS A 165 15.74 2.63 7.27
CA HIS A 165 15.34 2.01 8.54
C HIS A 165 15.09 0.50 8.40
N ASN A 166 14.70 0.00 7.23
CA ASN A 166 14.59 -1.45 6.99
C ASN A 166 15.98 -2.09 6.90
N VAL A 167 16.89 -1.45 6.17
CA VAL A 167 18.29 -1.91 6.03
C VAL A 167 19.01 -1.90 7.38
N VAL A 168 18.84 -0.86 8.18
CA VAL A 168 19.40 -0.75 9.53
C VAL A 168 18.80 -1.83 10.45
N ALA A 169 17.48 -1.99 10.45
CA ALA A 169 16.81 -3.00 11.27
C ALA A 169 17.25 -4.43 10.90
N ALA A 170 17.33 -4.74 9.60
CA ALA A 170 17.82 -6.02 9.13
C ALA A 170 19.29 -6.23 9.49
N SER A 171 20.14 -5.21 9.34
CA SER A 171 21.56 -5.31 9.71
C SER A 171 21.76 -5.56 11.21
N ALA A 172 20.88 -5.00 12.05
CA ALA A 172 20.87 -5.27 13.49
C ALA A 172 20.53 -6.73 13.85
N THR A 173 19.62 -7.37 13.11
CA THR A 173 19.20 -8.76 13.43
C THR A 173 20.22 -9.81 13.03
N VAL A 174 21.03 -9.55 12.01
CA VAL A 174 22.06 -10.48 11.52
C VAL A 174 23.49 -10.11 11.94
N GLY A 175 23.66 -9.11 12.80
CA GLY A 175 24.98 -8.72 13.33
C GLY A 175 25.88 -7.99 12.32
N LEU A 176 25.28 -7.31 11.34
CA LEU A 176 25.96 -6.54 10.29
C LEU A 176 25.91 -5.02 10.53
N LEU A 177 25.76 -4.56 11.77
CA LEU A 177 25.79 -3.14 12.12
C LEU A 177 27.10 -2.48 11.64
N GLY A 178 26.99 -1.28 11.05
CA GLY A 178 28.10 -0.57 10.42
C GLY A 178 28.42 -1.02 8.99
N ARG A 179 27.70 -2.01 8.45
CA ARG A 179 27.80 -2.48 7.06
C ARG A 179 26.52 -2.24 6.26
N GLU A 180 25.67 -1.32 6.69
CA GLU A 180 24.38 -0.99 6.05
C GLU A 180 24.57 -0.56 4.60
N GLY A 181 25.67 0.14 4.31
CA GLY A 181 26.02 0.54 2.95
C GLY A 181 26.31 -0.65 2.02
N GLU A 182 26.86 -1.76 2.54
CA GLU A 182 27.06 -2.97 1.74
C GLU A 182 25.73 -3.69 1.49
N THR A 183 24.87 -3.75 2.51
CA THR A 183 23.50 -4.26 2.37
C THR A 183 22.72 -3.44 1.33
N LEU A 184 22.79 -2.10 1.40
CA LEU A 184 22.13 -1.20 0.45
C LEU A 184 22.64 -1.38 -0.98
N LYS A 185 23.96 -1.52 -1.16
CA LYS A 185 24.56 -1.80 -2.48
C LYS A 185 24.07 -3.11 -3.07
N ARG A 186 23.76 -4.11 -2.25
CA ARG A 186 23.20 -5.39 -2.71
C ARG A 186 21.70 -5.29 -2.98
N THR A 187 20.94 -4.54 -2.17
CA THR A 187 19.48 -4.40 -2.34
C THR A 187 19.08 -3.41 -3.44
N ILE A 188 19.99 -2.52 -3.87
CA ILE A 188 19.73 -1.60 -4.97
C ILE A 188 19.64 -2.30 -6.35
N LEU A 189 20.30 -3.45 -6.49
CA LEU A 189 20.31 -4.21 -7.75
C LEU A 189 18.92 -4.76 -8.09
N PRO A 190 18.21 -5.47 -7.18
CA PRO A 190 16.82 -5.86 -7.42
C PRO A 190 15.89 -4.69 -7.73
N THR A 191 16.10 -3.50 -7.13
CA THR A 191 15.19 -2.35 -7.29
C THR A 191 15.11 -1.83 -8.73
N ILE A 192 16.06 -2.22 -9.59
CA ILE A 192 16.08 -1.86 -11.02
C ILE A 192 14.87 -2.44 -11.77
N TYR A 193 14.20 -3.48 -11.25
CA TYR A 193 12.95 -3.98 -11.88
C TYR A 193 11.87 -2.88 -11.97
N LEU A 194 11.97 -1.82 -11.19
CA LEU A 194 11.11 -0.65 -11.26
C LEU A 194 11.09 -0.01 -12.66
N ILE A 195 12.25 0.01 -13.34
CA ILE A 195 12.36 0.54 -14.70
C ILE A 195 11.60 -0.39 -15.67
N LEU A 196 11.79 -1.69 -15.50
CA LEU A 196 11.11 -2.70 -16.31
C LEU A 196 9.59 -2.64 -16.12
N SER A 197 9.10 -2.46 -14.88
CA SER A 197 7.66 -2.36 -14.61
C SER A 197 7.05 -1.10 -15.23
N GLY A 198 7.76 0.04 -15.20
CA GLY A 198 7.34 1.26 -15.89
C GLY A 198 7.24 1.07 -17.41
N ILE A 199 8.25 0.45 -18.03
CA ILE A 199 8.26 0.16 -19.47
C ILE A 199 7.14 -0.79 -19.85
N LEU A 200 7.00 -1.91 -19.13
CA LEU A 200 5.96 -2.90 -19.37
C LEU A 200 4.57 -2.27 -19.27
N SER A 201 4.32 -1.45 -18.26
CA SER A 201 3.01 -0.82 -18.11
C SER A 201 2.73 0.25 -19.15
N TRP A 202 3.73 1.02 -19.55
CA TRP A 202 3.58 1.96 -20.65
C TRP A 202 3.20 1.23 -21.95
N LEU A 203 3.84 0.08 -22.23
CA LEU A 203 3.47 -0.78 -23.36
C LEU A 203 2.06 -1.36 -23.18
N PHE A 204 1.69 -1.85 -21.99
CA PHE A 204 0.35 -2.40 -21.73
C PHE A 204 -0.76 -1.36 -21.94
N ILE A 205 -0.55 -0.12 -21.52
CA ILE A 205 -1.56 0.93 -21.64
C ILE A 205 -1.67 1.43 -23.08
N ASN A 206 -0.55 1.69 -23.75
CA ASN A 206 -0.55 2.29 -25.09
C ASN A 206 -0.73 1.27 -26.22
N LEU A 207 -0.19 0.06 -26.08
CA LEU A 207 -0.20 -0.97 -27.13
C LEU A 207 -1.41 -1.90 -27.03
N LEU A 208 -1.77 -2.33 -25.81
CA LEU A 208 -2.86 -3.30 -25.58
C LEU A 208 -4.20 -2.65 -25.24
N ASN A 209 -4.23 -1.32 -25.05
CA ASN A 209 -5.43 -0.51 -24.83
C ASN A 209 -6.37 -1.10 -23.75
N ILE A 210 -5.78 -1.63 -22.68
CA ILE A 210 -6.51 -2.31 -21.61
C ILE A 210 -7.35 -1.28 -20.86
N ARG A 211 -8.67 -1.49 -20.89
CA ARG A 211 -9.64 -0.65 -20.19
C ARG A 211 -9.62 -0.93 -18.69
N ASP A 212 -10.05 0.06 -17.93
CA ASP A 212 -10.09 -0.08 -16.47
C ASP A 212 -11.22 -1.03 -16.04
N PRO A 213 -10.92 -2.20 -15.44
CA PRO A 213 -11.94 -3.05 -14.83
C PRO A 213 -12.71 -2.37 -13.68
N LEU A 214 -12.19 -1.26 -13.13
CA LEU A 214 -12.83 -0.52 -12.04
C LEU A 214 -13.79 0.58 -12.51
N LEU A 215 -13.85 0.89 -13.80
CA LEU A 215 -14.76 1.87 -14.41
C LEU A 215 -15.92 1.20 -15.15
N GLN A 216 -16.38 0.03 -14.66
CA GLN A 216 -17.61 -0.61 -15.14
C GLN A 216 -18.86 0.19 -14.78
#